data_AF-A0A7S1F0F5-F1
#
_entry.id   AF-A0A7S1F0F5-F1
#
_cell.length_a   1.000
_cell.length_b   1.000
_cell.length_c   1.000
_cell.angle_alpha   90.00
_cell.angle_beta   90.00
_cell.angle_gamma   90.00
#
_symmetry.space_group_name_H-M   'P 1'
#
loop_
_entity.id
_entity.type
_entity.pdbx_description
1 polymer ?
#
loop_
_entity_poly.entity_id
_entity_poly.type
_entity_poly.pdbx_seq_one_letter_code
_entity_poly.pdbx_strand_id
1 'polypeptide(L)'
;FGSRRKSSDLFFADYIAFLRMWRFLCVPFFVVNGVGVPTSMTAVQASGTPCSSPDWTCLTVNSKATVPTPSDGEALVKVSSSSVNPIDIDLVEPFCVNFGCIEGTLGQDVAGTVVAVGTSCDLAVGSEVWGVTRGAYAEYALITCN
;
A
#
# COMPACT_ATOMS: atom_id res chain seq x y z
N PHE A 1 -13.39 15.88 73.21
CA PHE A 1 -14.26 16.18 72.06
C PHE A 1 -13.44 16.06 70.79
N GLY A 2 -13.58 14.94 70.07
CA GLY A 2 -12.80 14.65 68.87
C GLY A 2 -13.40 15.29 67.62
N SER A 3 -12.54 15.83 66.74
CA SER A 3 -12.92 16.31 65.41
C SER A 3 -12.62 15.24 64.35
N ARG A 4 -13.66 14.82 63.62
CA ARG A 4 -13.57 13.92 62.47
C ARG A 4 -12.85 14.62 61.31
N ARG A 5 -11.80 14.01 60.77
CA ARG A 5 -11.32 14.30 59.40
C ARG A 5 -12.28 13.67 58.39
N LYS A 6 -12.68 14.44 57.37
CA LYS A 6 -13.50 13.97 56.25
C LYS A 6 -12.68 13.02 55.38
N SER A 7 -13.28 11.89 55.02
CA SER A 7 -12.69 10.76 54.28
C SER A 7 -12.85 10.86 52.76
N SER A 8 -12.95 12.07 52.21
CA SER A 8 -13.26 12.29 50.77
C SER A 8 -12.03 12.51 49.88
N ASP A 9 -10.87 12.78 50.46
CA ASP A 9 -9.73 13.33 49.68
C ASP A 9 -8.73 12.24 49.23
N LEU A 10 -9.01 10.97 49.55
CA LEU A 10 -8.18 9.81 49.18
C LEU A 10 -8.70 9.05 47.95
N PHE A 11 -9.84 9.45 47.36
CA PHE A 11 -10.40 8.78 46.17
C PHE A 11 -10.03 9.43 44.84
N PHE A 12 -9.37 10.59 44.85
CA PHE A 12 -9.05 11.33 43.61
C PHE A 12 -7.61 11.15 43.10
N ALA A 13 -6.70 10.68 43.94
CA ALA A 13 -5.28 10.55 43.59
C ALA A 13 -4.95 9.23 42.86
N ASP A 14 -5.70 8.16 43.09
CA ASP A 14 -5.46 6.84 42.47
C ASP A 14 -6.08 6.69 41.07
N TYR A 15 -6.98 7.60 40.68
CA TYR A 15 -7.65 7.56 39.36
C TYR A 15 -6.79 8.16 38.24
N ILE A 16 -5.93 9.13 38.55
CA ILE A 16 -5.05 9.81 37.58
C ILE A 16 -3.82 8.94 37.20
N ALA A 17 -3.41 8.00 38.07
CA ALA A 17 -2.28 7.11 37.81
C ALA A 17 -2.61 5.97 36.83
N PHE A 18 -3.88 5.52 36.77
CA PHE A 18 -4.32 4.46 35.85
C PHE A 18 -4.52 4.93 34.40
N LEU A 19 -4.73 6.23 34.17
CA LEU A 19 -4.97 6.79 32.84
C LEU A 19 -3.69 7.18 32.06
N ARG A 20 -2.50 6.96 32.65
CA ARG A 20 -1.21 7.29 32.01
C ARG A 20 -0.38 6.08 31.58
N MET A 21 -0.84 4.85 31.82
CA MET A 21 -0.05 3.64 31.55
C MET A 21 -0.61 2.75 30.43
N TRP A 22 -1.57 3.26 29.63
CA TRP A 22 -2.16 2.52 28.51
C TRP A 22 -1.94 3.16 27.14
N ARG A 23 -0.90 4.00 27.01
CA ARG A 23 -0.60 4.74 25.79
C ARG A 23 0.37 4.05 24.82
N PHE A 24 0.71 2.77 25.03
CA PHE A 24 1.81 2.13 24.30
C PHE A 24 1.50 0.79 23.59
N LEU A 25 0.24 0.34 23.48
CA LEU A 25 -0.06 -0.94 22.80
C LEU A 25 -1.32 -0.95 21.93
N CYS A 26 -1.68 0.17 21.31
CA CYS A 26 -2.67 0.17 20.25
C CYS A 26 -2.11 0.93 19.05
N VAL A 27 -1.48 0.19 18.14
CA VAL A 27 -1.40 0.63 16.74
C VAL A 27 -2.87 0.75 16.31
N PRO A 28 -3.37 1.94 15.94
CA PRO A 28 -4.73 2.04 15.50
C PRO A 28 -4.78 1.36 14.13
N PHE A 29 -5.28 0.13 14.09
CA PHE A 29 -5.84 -0.46 12.88
C PHE A 29 -7.06 0.41 12.53
N PHE A 30 -6.83 1.50 11.80
CA PHE A 30 -7.91 2.28 11.22
C PHE A 30 -8.49 1.48 10.06
N VAL A 31 -9.44 0.60 10.38
CA VAL A 31 -10.35 0.04 9.39
C VAL A 31 -11.37 1.14 9.08
N VAL A 32 -11.08 1.92 8.03
CA VAL A 32 -12.07 2.84 7.46
C VAL A 32 -13.09 2.00 6.69
N ASN A 33 -14.37 2.24 6.95
CA ASN A 33 -15.49 1.49 6.35
C ASN A 33 -15.46 1.56 4.82
N GLY A 34 -15.41 0.39 4.17
CA GLY A 34 -15.59 0.20 2.73
C GLY A 34 -14.73 -0.94 2.23
N VAL A 35 -15.33 -2.12 2.00
CA VAL A 35 -14.76 -3.35 1.39
C VAL A 35 -13.25 -3.50 1.58
N GLY A 36 -12.84 -4.33 2.55
CA GLY A 36 -11.43 -4.60 2.80
C GLY A 36 -10.66 -4.93 1.51
N VAL A 37 -9.41 -4.45 1.44
CA VAL A 37 -8.50 -4.70 0.32
C VAL A 37 -8.40 -6.22 0.09
N PRO A 38 -8.65 -6.73 -1.13
CA PRO A 38 -8.58 -8.16 -1.40
C PRO A 38 -7.13 -8.64 -1.29
N THR A 39 -6.94 -9.92 -1.00
CA THR A 39 -5.58 -10.52 -0.93
C THR A 39 -5.02 -10.85 -2.31
N SER A 40 -5.86 -10.88 -3.34
CA SER A 40 -5.46 -11.15 -4.73
C SER A 40 -6.17 -10.20 -5.70
N MET A 41 -5.56 -10.01 -6.86
CA MET A 41 -5.98 -9.09 -7.90
C MET A 41 -5.63 -9.62 -9.30
N THR A 42 -6.19 -8.99 -10.31
CA THR A 42 -5.72 -9.10 -11.69
C THR A 42 -4.52 -8.17 -11.92
N ALA A 43 -3.46 -8.71 -12.52
CA ALA A 43 -2.26 -7.98 -12.91
C ALA A 43 -1.63 -8.55 -14.18
N VAL A 44 -0.95 -7.70 -14.96
CA VAL A 44 -0.12 -8.11 -16.10
C VAL A 44 1.29 -8.34 -15.60
N GLN A 45 1.76 -9.58 -15.67
CA GLN A 45 3.07 -9.99 -15.17
C GLN A 45 3.98 -10.47 -16.29
N ALA A 46 5.22 -10.00 -16.28
CA ALA A 46 6.30 -10.45 -17.14
C ALA A 46 7.09 -11.59 -16.47
N SER A 47 7.60 -12.51 -17.29
CA SER A 47 8.31 -13.72 -16.84
C SER A 47 9.79 -13.51 -16.51
N GLY A 48 10.35 -12.32 -16.73
CA GLY A 48 11.80 -12.08 -16.66
C GLY A 48 12.59 -12.62 -17.85
N THR A 49 11.93 -13.24 -18.84
CA THR A 49 12.54 -13.70 -20.09
C THR A 49 12.01 -12.88 -21.26
N PRO A 50 12.85 -12.42 -22.20
CA PRO A 50 12.36 -11.61 -23.31
C PRO A 50 11.44 -12.41 -24.24
N CYS A 51 10.47 -11.72 -24.84
CA CYS A 51 9.68 -12.21 -25.98
C CYS A 51 9.61 -11.14 -27.07
N SER A 52 8.87 -11.35 -28.16
CA SER A 52 8.83 -10.39 -29.27
C SER A 52 7.52 -10.49 -30.04
N SER A 53 7.06 -9.38 -30.61
CA SER A 53 5.92 -9.38 -31.52
C SER A 53 6.09 -10.41 -32.65
N PRO A 54 5.03 -11.14 -33.04
CA PRO A 54 3.66 -11.05 -32.49
C PRO A 54 3.42 -11.93 -31.25
N ASP A 55 4.43 -12.67 -30.79
CA ASP A 55 4.31 -13.67 -29.73
C ASP A 55 4.75 -13.12 -28.37
N TRP A 56 3.77 -12.64 -27.60
CA TRP A 56 3.96 -12.04 -26.28
C TRP A 56 3.92 -13.06 -25.13
N THR A 57 4.45 -14.27 -25.34
CA THR A 57 4.46 -15.36 -24.36
C THR A 57 5.16 -15.03 -23.03
N CYS A 58 6.00 -13.99 -23.00
CA CYS A 58 6.59 -13.51 -21.75
C CYS A 58 5.62 -12.74 -20.84
N LEU A 59 4.41 -12.41 -21.32
CA LEU A 59 3.38 -11.69 -20.57
C LEU A 59 2.22 -12.60 -20.19
N THR A 60 1.72 -12.45 -18.97
CA THR A 60 0.53 -13.16 -18.49
C THR A 60 -0.43 -12.20 -17.79
N VAL A 61 -1.72 -12.30 -18.11
CA VAL A 61 -2.77 -11.69 -17.30
C VAL A 61 -3.08 -12.65 -16.15
N ASN A 62 -2.49 -12.41 -14.99
CA ASN A 62 -2.69 -13.22 -13.79
C ASN A 62 -3.86 -12.68 -12.98
N SER A 63 -4.98 -13.40 -12.96
CA SER A 63 -6.19 -13.06 -12.19
C SER A 63 -6.09 -13.31 -10.67
N LYS A 64 -4.94 -13.83 -10.19
CA LYS A 64 -4.70 -14.19 -8.79
C LYS A 64 -3.35 -13.67 -8.27
N ALA A 65 -2.83 -12.60 -8.86
CA ALA A 65 -1.63 -11.96 -8.35
C ALA A 65 -1.87 -11.45 -6.92
N THR A 66 -0.88 -11.55 -6.03
CA THR A 66 -1.00 -11.05 -4.66
C THR A 66 -1.10 -9.54 -4.64
N VAL A 67 -2.05 -8.98 -3.90
CA VAL A 67 -2.09 -7.53 -3.63
C VAL A 67 -0.95 -7.18 -2.66
N PRO A 68 -0.06 -6.24 -3.01
CA PRO A 68 1.05 -5.88 -2.14
C PRO A 68 0.55 -5.13 -0.89
N THR A 69 1.23 -5.36 0.23
CA THR A 69 1.00 -4.62 1.48
C THR A 69 1.96 -3.42 1.52
N PRO A 70 1.48 -2.20 1.80
CA PRO A 70 2.36 -1.04 1.89
C PRO A 70 3.30 -1.15 3.09
N SER A 71 4.59 -0.91 2.85
CA SER A 71 5.62 -0.78 3.88
C SER A 71 5.65 0.64 4.46
N ASP A 72 6.60 0.90 5.36
CA ASP A 72 6.81 2.25 5.89
C ASP A 72 7.11 3.25 4.77
N GLY A 73 6.43 4.40 4.78
CA GLY A 73 6.55 5.42 3.72
C GLY A 73 5.89 5.04 2.39
N GLU A 74 5.06 4.00 2.33
CA GLU A 74 4.33 3.61 1.12
C GLU A 74 2.81 3.76 1.30
N ALA A 75 2.11 3.92 0.18
CA ALA A 75 0.66 3.83 0.09
C ALA A 75 0.26 2.79 -0.95
N LEU A 76 -0.81 2.06 -0.67
CA LEU A 76 -1.48 1.19 -1.63
C LEU A 76 -2.57 1.99 -2.34
N VAL A 77 -2.51 2.02 -3.66
CA VAL A 77 -3.46 2.69 -4.52
C VAL A 77 -4.32 1.65 -5.23
N LYS A 78 -5.65 1.80 -5.16
CA LYS A 78 -6.56 1.14 -6.08
C LYS A 78 -6.49 1.88 -7.42
N VAL A 79 -5.93 1.23 -8.41
CA VAL A 79 -5.64 1.82 -9.72
C VAL A 79 -6.95 2.03 -10.48
N SER A 80 -7.20 3.26 -10.91
CA SER A 80 -8.28 3.57 -11.87
C SER A 80 -7.77 3.58 -13.31
N SER A 81 -6.52 3.98 -13.50
CA SER A 81 -5.90 4.10 -14.81
C SER A 81 -4.38 4.05 -14.75
N SER A 82 -3.77 3.62 -15.86
CA SER A 82 -2.34 3.61 -16.12
C SER A 82 -2.10 3.97 -17.59
N SER A 83 -0.89 4.40 -17.95
CA SER A 83 -0.50 4.70 -19.34
C SER A 83 0.33 3.58 -19.96
N VAL A 84 0.28 3.50 -21.29
CA VAL A 84 1.18 2.67 -22.09
C VAL A 84 2.27 3.55 -22.68
N ASN A 85 3.52 3.16 -22.44
CA ASN A 85 4.73 3.87 -22.82
C ASN A 85 5.64 2.96 -23.66
N PRO A 86 6.53 3.54 -24.51
CA PRO A 86 7.51 2.73 -25.25
C PRO A 86 8.40 1.87 -24.34
N ILE A 87 8.76 2.38 -23.16
CA ILE A 87 9.58 1.65 -22.18
C ILE A 87 8.95 0.32 -21.75
N ASP A 88 7.62 0.18 -21.80
CA ASP A 88 6.95 -1.07 -21.43
C ASP A 88 7.32 -2.22 -22.40
N ILE A 89 7.60 -1.89 -23.66
CA ILE A 89 8.09 -2.83 -24.68
C ILE A 89 9.58 -3.11 -24.46
N ASP A 90 10.38 -2.06 -24.26
CA ASP A 90 11.84 -2.18 -24.05
C ASP A 90 12.19 -3.05 -22.83
N LEU A 91 11.29 -3.12 -21.84
CA LEU A 91 11.45 -3.93 -20.63
C LEU A 91 11.20 -5.44 -20.83
N VAL A 92 10.60 -5.84 -21.96
CA VAL A 92 10.19 -7.25 -22.21
C VAL A 92 10.66 -7.80 -23.56
N GLU A 93 11.15 -6.95 -24.46
CA GLU A 93 11.77 -7.36 -25.72
C GLU A 93 13.27 -7.66 -25.56
N PRO A 94 13.96 -8.30 -26.52
CA PRO A 94 15.35 -8.73 -26.36
C PRO A 94 16.34 -7.63 -25.92
N PHE A 95 16.00 -6.36 -26.14
CA PHE A 95 16.76 -5.22 -25.63
C PHE A 95 16.88 -5.22 -24.09
N CYS A 96 15.88 -5.74 -23.37
CA CYS A 96 15.86 -5.82 -21.91
C CYS A 96 17.02 -6.64 -21.34
N VAL A 97 17.61 -7.56 -22.10
CA VAL A 97 18.74 -8.38 -21.66
C VAL A 97 19.96 -7.52 -21.29
N ASN A 98 20.08 -6.33 -21.88
CA ASN A 98 21.18 -5.41 -21.57
C ASN A 98 21.03 -4.71 -20.22
N PHE A 99 19.81 -4.63 -19.67
CA PHE A 99 19.50 -3.84 -18.46
C PHE A 99 18.77 -4.66 -17.38
N GLY A 100 18.47 -5.93 -17.65
CA GLY A 100 17.63 -6.79 -16.82
C GLY A 100 16.18 -6.75 -17.30
N CYS A 101 15.71 -7.89 -17.81
CA CYS A 101 14.30 -8.05 -18.18
C CYS A 101 13.44 -8.05 -16.92
N ILE A 102 12.30 -7.37 -17.01
CA ILE A 102 11.42 -7.24 -15.85
C ILE A 102 10.75 -8.58 -15.54
N GLU A 103 10.81 -8.97 -14.27
CA GLU A 103 10.06 -10.09 -13.70
C GLU A 103 8.99 -9.52 -12.75
N GLY A 104 7.74 -9.94 -12.90
CA GLY A 104 6.62 -9.45 -12.12
C GLY A 104 5.79 -8.39 -12.84
N THR A 105 5.06 -7.56 -12.09
CA THR A 105 4.01 -6.69 -12.64
C THR A 105 4.59 -5.50 -13.43
N LEU A 106 4.03 -5.25 -14.62
CA LEU A 106 4.38 -4.15 -15.51
C LEU A 106 3.68 -2.82 -15.17
N GLY A 107 4.02 -1.76 -15.91
CA GLY A 107 3.43 -0.43 -15.82
C GLY A 107 4.28 0.54 -14.99
N GLN A 108 4.43 1.76 -15.48
CA GLN A 108 5.26 2.82 -14.88
C GLN A 108 4.47 4.04 -14.36
N ASP A 109 3.17 4.12 -14.65
CA ASP A 109 2.35 5.27 -14.30
C ASP A 109 1.07 4.83 -13.62
N VAL A 110 0.62 5.57 -12.60
CA VAL A 110 -0.60 5.27 -11.86
C VAL A 110 -1.45 6.52 -11.70
N ALA A 111 -2.76 6.35 -11.79
CA ALA A 111 -3.73 7.22 -11.14
C ALA A 111 -4.81 6.38 -10.47
N GLY A 112 -5.31 6.84 -9.32
CA GLY A 112 -6.29 6.11 -8.55
C GLY A 112 -6.50 6.67 -7.15
N THR A 113 -7.01 5.83 -6.26
CA THR A 113 -7.36 6.21 -4.89
C THR A 113 -6.54 5.44 -3.87
N VAL A 114 -5.98 6.13 -2.87
CA VAL A 114 -5.28 5.50 -1.75
C VAL A 114 -6.26 4.68 -0.91
N VAL A 115 -5.96 3.40 -0.69
CA VAL A 115 -6.80 2.46 0.08
C VAL A 115 -6.13 1.93 1.35
N ALA A 116 -4.80 2.02 1.46
CA ALA A 116 -4.05 1.71 2.67
C ALA A 116 -2.73 2.49 2.67
N VAL A 117 -2.15 2.70 3.85
CA VAL A 117 -0.89 3.44 4.03
C VAL A 117 -0.01 2.78 5.09
N GLY A 118 1.30 2.92 4.94
CA GLY A 118 2.30 2.59 5.95
C GLY A 118 2.49 3.70 6.99
N THR A 119 3.29 3.42 8.02
CA THR A 119 3.41 4.25 9.23
C THR A 119 3.84 5.70 8.97
N SER A 120 4.83 5.93 8.10
CA SER A 120 5.40 7.26 7.82
C SER A 120 4.89 7.88 6.52
N CYS A 121 3.75 7.42 5.98
CA CYS A 121 3.17 8.01 4.78
C CYS A 121 2.37 9.27 5.13
N ASP A 122 2.56 10.35 4.35
CA ASP A 122 1.87 11.63 4.49
C ASP A 122 0.49 11.67 3.81
N LEU A 123 0.20 10.71 2.93
CA LEU A 123 -1.07 10.58 2.23
C LEU A 123 -2.17 10.00 3.13
N ALA A 124 -3.41 10.42 2.90
CA ALA A 124 -4.58 9.87 3.58
C ALA A 124 -5.31 8.83 2.72
N VAL A 125 -5.85 7.79 3.36
CA VAL A 125 -6.81 6.88 2.71
C VAL A 125 -8.00 7.67 2.16
N GLY A 126 -8.39 7.37 0.92
CA GLY A 126 -9.41 8.09 0.16
C GLY A 126 -8.86 9.22 -0.73
N SER A 127 -7.58 9.56 -0.63
CA SER A 127 -6.96 10.57 -1.51
C SER A 127 -6.89 10.09 -2.95
N GLU A 128 -7.26 10.94 -3.89
CA GLU A 128 -6.99 10.73 -5.31
C GLU A 128 -5.57 11.18 -5.63
N VAL A 129 -4.81 10.29 -6.27
CA VAL A 129 -3.38 10.49 -6.55
C VAL A 129 -3.06 10.08 -7.98
N TRP A 130 -1.98 10.66 -8.51
CA TRP A 130 -1.37 10.25 -9.77
C TRP A 130 0.15 10.40 -9.66
N GLY A 131 0.89 9.64 -10.47
CA GLY A 131 2.35 9.73 -10.51
C GLY A 131 3.00 8.55 -11.21
N VAL A 132 4.32 8.45 -11.03
CA VAL A 132 5.15 7.38 -11.58
C VAL A 132 5.36 6.31 -10.51
N THR A 133 5.09 5.05 -10.83
CA THR A 133 5.36 3.90 -9.96
C THR A 133 5.52 2.63 -10.78
N ARG A 134 6.09 1.58 -10.20
CA ARG A 134 6.17 0.26 -10.83
C ARG A 134 4.95 -0.59 -10.51
N GLY A 135 4.54 -1.44 -11.45
CA GLY A 135 3.51 -2.44 -11.22
C GLY A 135 2.08 -1.93 -11.39
N ALA A 136 1.89 -0.82 -12.10
CA ALA A 136 0.58 -0.18 -12.27
C ALA A 136 -0.34 -0.85 -13.30
N TYR A 137 0.12 -1.86 -14.05
CA TYR A 137 -0.75 -2.75 -14.85
C TYR A 137 -1.39 -3.80 -13.95
N ALA A 138 -2.08 -3.34 -12.92
CA ALA A 138 -2.76 -4.14 -11.93
C ALA A 138 -3.91 -3.36 -11.31
N GLU A 139 -4.80 -4.05 -10.61
CA GLU A 139 -5.90 -3.38 -9.88
C GLU A 139 -5.40 -2.59 -8.65
N TYR A 140 -4.25 -2.96 -8.09
CA TYR A 140 -3.60 -2.28 -6.98
C TYR A 140 -2.09 -2.16 -7.19
N ALA A 141 -1.53 -1.00 -6.84
CA ALA A 141 -0.10 -0.74 -6.93
C ALA A 141 0.39 0.05 -5.72
N LEU A 142 1.65 -0.14 -5.35
CA LEU A 142 2.29 0.68 -4.32
C LEU A 142 2.77 1.99 -4.93
N ILE A 143 2.76 3.05 -4.13
CA ILE A 143 3.47 4.31 -4.39
C ILE A 143 4.28 4.68 -3.16
N THR A 144 5.38 5.41 -3.37
CA THR A 144 6.15 6.02 -2.29
C THR A 144 5.51 7.33 -1.87
N CYS A 145 5.40 7.56 -0.56
CA CYS A 145 4.94 8.80 0.04
C CYS A 145 6.14 9.74 0.27
N ASN A 146 5.90 11.06 0.36
CA ASN A 146 6.96 12.06 0.47
C ASN A 146 7.22 12.49 1.93
#